data_AF-A0A960WL05-F1
#
_entry.id   AF-A0A960WL05-F1
#
_cell.length_a   1.000
_cell.length_b   1.000
_cell.length_c   1.000
_cell.angle_alpha   90.00
_cell.angle_beta   90.00
_cell.angle_gamma   90.00
#
_symmetry.space_group_name_H-M   'P 1'
#
loop_
_entity.id
_entity.type
_entity.pdbx_description
1 polymer ?
#
loop_
_entity_poly.entity_id
_entity_poly.type
_entity_poly.pdbx_seq_one_letter_code
_entity_poly.pdbx_strand_id
1 'polypeptide(L)'
;MVRSFSFDFIPTVGTHFSPDIFSPFYLAAEDEGRTEEPSDLKKQREREKGRVAQSPEIPASLVTVGILVMLFALSGYLLSGFSRIMRIYLGNFSSLPGLEDGGLMNLMVTIVREMAYLVAPVFIIAVVLGIAGNILQVGLLFSLKPIAFDFSKISLTFDKLMKRVVFSRQVIVNLLKSVAKFIFLGVVAYVLISGDVGTLLKTTSMSIPETLKLLGYLGFKLAIILSVLLLLIAIPDYFYQRYEYIESLKMTVAEVKQEFKEQEGDPQIKGEQRKLMQQLASQRGTAEAVASSSVVITNPVHYA
;
A
#
# COMPACT_ATOMS: atom_id res chain seq x y z
N MET A 1 15.10 -26.12 28.89
CA MET A 1 15.34 -24.80 29.49
C MET A 1 15.53 -23.78 28.37
N VAL A 2 14.44 -23.33 27.76
CA VAL A 2 14.43 -22.27 26.73
C VAL A 2 13.22 -21.39 27.07
N ARG A 3 13.48 -20.19 27.59
CA ARG A 3 12.43 -19.20 27.92
C ARG A 3 12.14 -18.35 26.69
N SER A 4 10.87 -18.31 26.33
CA SER A 4 10.24 -17.38 25.41
C SER A 4 10.44 -15.94 25.87
N PHE A 5 10.99 -15.08 25.00
CA PHE A 5 10.98 -13.65 25.18
C PHE A 5 9.69 -13.08 24.57
N SER A 6 8.71 -12.82 25.43
CA SER A 6 7.55 -11.99 25.13
C SER A 6 8.01 -10.52 25.08
N PHE A 7 7.78 -9.85 23.96
CA PHE A 7 7.94 -8.40 23.85
C PHE A 7 6.62 -7.73 24.26
N ASP A 8 6.38 -7.70 25.57
CA ASP A 8 5.48 -6.73 26.20
C ASP A 8 6.36 -5.66 26.82
N PHE A 9 6.32 -4.43 26.29
CA PHE A 9 6.50 -3.14 26.99
C PHE A 9 6.79 -2.03 25.97
N ILE A 10 5.77 -1.26 25.61
CA ILE A 10 5.96 0.16 25.29
C ILE A 10 4.98 0.92 26.19
N PRO A 11 5.47 1.76 27.11
CA PRO A 11 4.64 2.46 28.07
C PRO A 11 3.83 3.55 27.35
N THR A 12 2.58 3.68 27.77
CA THR A 12 1.68 4.79 27.48
C THR A 12 2.26 6.09 28.07
N VAL A 13 3.04 6.82 27.27
CA VAL A 13 3.36 8.21 27.57
C VAL A 13 2.28 9.07 26.92
N GLY A 14 1.43 9.65 27.75
CA GLY A 14 0.49 10.68 27.35
C GLY A 14 1.23 11.85 26.72
N THR A 15 1.04 12.03 25.42
CA THR A 15 1.25 13.30 24.74
C THR A 15 -0.06 13.63 24.06
N HIS A 16 -0.84 14.53 24.66
CA HIS A 16 -1.80 15.35 23.93
C HIS A 16 -1.01 16.17 22.90
N PHE A 17 -0.70 15.54 21.78
CA PHE A 17 -0.29 16.23 20.57
C PHE A 17 -1.54 16.25 19.71
N SER A 18 -2.37 17.27 19.86
CA SER A 18 -3.57 17.45 19.05
C SER A 18 -3.17 17.83 17.62
N PRO A 19 -3.26 16.94 16.62
CA PRO A 19 -3.08 17.29 15.22
C PRO A 19 -4.43 17.74 14.60
N ASP A 20 -5.41 18.09 15.45
CA ASP A 20 -6.85 17.91 15.23
C ASP A 20 -7.54 18.99 14.39
N ILE A 21 -6.82 19.79 13.60
CA ILE A 21 -7.44 20.88 12.81
C ILE A 21 -7.41 20.60 11.30
N PHE A 22 -6.61 19.63 10.84
CA PHE A 22 -6.36 19.45 9.40
C PHE A 22 -6.91 18.17 8.79
N SER A 23 -7.55 17.27 9.57
CA SER A 23 -8.18 16.08 8.99
C SER A 23 -9.67 16.35 8.73
N PRO A 24 -10.12 16.32 7.46
CA PRO A 24 -11.52 16.57 7.12
C PRO A 24 -12.47 15.48 7.63
N PHE A 25 -11.94 14.31 7.98
CA PHE A 25 -12.71 13.18 8.49
C PHE A 25 -13.06 13.31 9.97
N TYR A 26 -12.23 13.96 10.79
CA TYR A 26 -12.52 14.15 12.22
C TYR A 26 -13.77 15.00 12.43
N LEU A 27 -13.88 16.09 11.65
CA LEU A 27 -15.06 16.95 11.66
C LEU A 27 -16.33 16.23 11.15
N ALA A 28 -16.18 15.31 10.18
CA ALA A 28 -17.31 14.52 9.69
C ALA A 28 -17.69 13.38 10.65
N ALA A 29 -16.73 12.81 11.37
CA ALA A 29 -16.94 11.77 12.36
C ALA A 29 -17.62 12.32 13.63
N GLU A 30 -17.28 13.53 14.05
CA GLU A 30 -17.99 14.24 15.13
C GLU A 30 -19.44 14.56 14.74
N ASP A 31 -19.70 15.04 13.52
CA ASP A 31 -21.06 15.32 13.02
C ASP A 31 -21.94 14.05 12.92
N GLU A 32 -21.34 12.87 12.69
CA GLU A 32 -22.04 11.57 12.65
C GLU A 32 -22.09 10.84 14.01
N GLY A 33 -21.55 11.43 15.09
CA GLY A 33 -21.51 10.81 16.43
C GLY A 33 -20.62 9.56 16.53
N ARG A 34 -19.61 9.44 15.64
CA ARG A 34 -18.66 8.33 15.57
C ARG A 34 -17.42 8.63 16.39
N THR A 35 -17.55 8.48 17.69
CA THR A 35 -16.47 8.79 18.66
C THR A 35 -15.68 7.58 19.10
N GLU A 36 -16.18 6.36 18.90
CA GLU A 36 -15.57 5.13 19.40
C GLU A 36 -14.50 4.60 18.44
N GLU A 37 -13.44 4.04 19.01
CA GLU A 37 -12.39 3.39 18.24
C GLU A 37 -12.93 2.16 17.47
N PRO A 38 -12.40 1.87 16.27
CA PRO A 38 -12.84 0.70 15.50
C PRO A 38 -12.51 -0.61 16.22
N SER A 39 -13.51 -1.47 16.37
CA SER A 39 -13.32 -2.83 16.85
C SER A 39 -12.42 -3.65 15.92
N ASP A 40 -11.78 -4.68 16.46
CA ASP A 40 -10.93 -5.58 15.65
C ASP A 40 -11.74 -6.36 14.61
N LEU A 41 -13.01 -6.67 14.90
CA LEU A 41 -13.90 -7.31 13.94
C LEU A 41 -14.18 -6.37 12.75
N LYS A 42 -14.44 -5.07 12.98
CA LYS A 42 -14.61 -4.09 11.91
C LYS A 42 -13.34 -3.95 11.06
N LYS A 43 -12.16 -3.91 11.69
CA LYS A 43 -10.87 -3.90 10.97
C LYS A 43 -10.69 -5.15 10.11
N GLN A 44 -11.00 -6.34 10.63
CA GLN A 44 -10.92 -7.60 9.89
C GLN A 44 -11.91 -7.64 8.72
N ARG A 45 -13.17 -7.23 8.93
CA ARG A 45 -14.19 -7.16 7.88
C ARG A 45 -13.77 -6.23 6.73
N GLU A 46 -13.19 -5.08 7.03
CA GLU A 46 -12.70 -4.15 5.99
C GLU A 46 -11.46 -4.71 5.28
N ARG A 47 -10.56 -5.36 6.02
CA ARG A 47 -9.41 -6.08 5.46
C ARG A 47 -9.85 -7.19 4.49
N GLU A 48 -10.87 -7.98 4.83
CA GLU A 48 -11.45 -9.00 3.95
C GLU A 48 -12.10 -8.40 2.70
N LYS A 49 -12.72 -7.21 2.81
CA LYS A 49 -13.25 -6.46 1.66
C LYS A 49 -12.14 -5.85 0.79
N GLY A 50 -10.87 -6.01 1.16
CA GLY A 50 -9.72 -5.44 0.43
C GLY A 50 -9.48 -3.96 0.72
N ARG A 51 -10.11 -3.39 1.76
CA ARG A 51 -9.89 -2.01 2.19
C ARG A 51 -8.88 -1.97 3.32
N VAL A 52 -7.72 -1.39 3.06
CA VAL A 52 -6.59 -1.27 3.99
C VAL A 52 -5.92 0.08 3.86
N ALA A 53 -5.27 0.52 4.93
CA ALA A 53 -4.38 1.68 4.89
C ALA A 53 -3.18 1.38 3.98
N GLN A 54 -3.09 2.09 2.86
CA GLN A 54 -1.96 2.01 1.94
C GLN A 54 -1.69 3.41 1.38
N SER A 55 -0.42 3.79 1.28
CA SER A 55 -0.01 5.02 0.59
C SER A 55 0.64 4.67 -0.74
N PRO A 56 0.15 5.20 -1.87
CA PRO A 56 0.75 4.94 -3.19
C PRO A 56 2.17 5.51 -3.31
N GLU A 57 2.56 6.45 -2.43
CA GLU A 57 3.85 7.14 -2.49
C GLU A 57 5.04 6.26 -2.08
N ILE A 58 4.85 5.34 -1.13
CA ILE A 58 5.93 4.44 -0.67
C ILE A 58 6.32 3.42 -1.76
N PRO A 59 5.41 2.61 -2.35
CA PRO A 59 5.82 1.67 -3.39
C PRO A 59 6.37 2.41 -4.62
N ALA A 60 5.80 3.57 -4.99
CA ALA A 60 6.31 4.37 -6.10
C ALA A 60 7.73 4.89 -5.85
N SER A 61 8.01 5.46 -4.68
CA SER A 61 9.34 5.96 -4.32
C SER A 61 10.38 4.84 -4.18
N LEU A 62 9.99 3.70 -3.58
CA LEU A 62 10.86 2.53 -3.42
C LEU A 62 11.25 1.92 -4.77
N VAL A 63 10.28 1.78 -5.69
CA VAL A 63 10.54 1.36 -7.08
C VAL A 63 11.45 2.36 -7.79
N THR A 64 11.21 3.66 -7.63
CA THR A 64 12.02 4.71 -8.28
C THR A 64 13.48 4.67 -7.81
N VAL A 65 13.73 4.61 -6.50
CA VAL A 65 15.08 4.49 -5.94
C VAL A 65 15.76 3.21 -6.42
N GLY A 66 15.07 2.07 -6.33
CA GLY A 66 15.65 0.79 -6.71
C GLY A 66 15.96 0.67 -8.21
N ILE A 67 15.09 1.19 -9.08
CA ILE A 67 15.37 1.28 -10.52
C ILE A 67 16.61 2.14 -10.77
N LEU A 68 16.73 3.32 -10.14
CA LEU A 68 17.89 4.19 -10.34
C LEU A 68 19.18 3.51 -9.90
N VAL A 69 19.21 2.89 -8.72
CA VAL A 69 20.37 2.14 -8.23
C VAL A 69 20.74 1.02 -9.21
N MET A 70 19.75 0.30 -9.74
CA MET A 70 19.99 -0.77 -10.72
C MET A 70 20.44 -0.24 -12.08
N LEU A 71 19.91 0.89 -12.55
CA LEU A 71 20.38 1.52 -13.79
C LEU A 71 21.86 1.91 -13.67
N PHE A 72 22.29 2.37 -12.50
CA PHE A 72 23.70 2.66 -12.24
C PHE A 72 24.54 1.37 -12.18
N ALA A 73 24.11 0.37 -11.42
CA ALA A 73 24.81 -0.90 -11.29
C ALA A 73 24.92 -1.67 -12.62
N LEU A 74 23.87 -1.61 -13.44
CA LEU A 74 23.80 -2.24 -14.76
C LEU A 74 24.21 -1.32 -15.90
N SER A 75 24.69 -0.11 -15.63
CA SER A 75 25.00 0.90 -16.66
C SER A 75 25.91 0.36 -17.75
N GLY A 76 26.97 -0.37 -17.39
CA GLY A 76 27.88 -1.01 -18.35
C GLY A 76 27.19 -2.09 -19.20
N TYR A 77 26.33 -2.91 -18.60
CA TYR A 77 25.52 -3.90 -19.32
C TYR A 77 24.56 -3.22 -20.30
N LEU A 78 23.88 -2.15 -19.87
CA LEU A 78 22.95 -1.38 -20.69
C LEU A 78 23.65 -0.67 -21.85
N LEU A 79 24.77 0.02 -21.59
CA LEU A 79 25.58 0.71 -22.60
C LEU A 79 26.15 -0.25 -23.63
N SER A 80 26.68 -1.40 -23.20
CA SER A 80 27.24 -2.40 -24.10
C SER A 80 26.16 -3.10 -24.94
N GLY A 81 25.01 -3.42 -24.34
CA GLY A 81 23.85 -3.96 -25.06
C GLY A 81 23.31 -2.98 -26.09
N PHE A 82 23.12 -1.70 -25.71
CA PHE A 82 22.69 -0.66 -26.64
C PHE A 82 23.69 -0.48 -27.80
N SER A 83 24.99 -0.45 -27.50
CA SER A 83 26.04 -0.38 -28.50
C SER A 83 26.03 -1.57 -29.45
N ARG A 84 25.75 -2.78 -28.95
CA ARG A 84 25.61 -4.00 -29.76
C ARG A 84 24.44 -3.90 -30.73
N ILE A 85 23.27 -3.48 -30.24
CA ILE A 85 22.07 -3.30 -31.06
C ILE A 85 22.33 -2.24 -32.14
N MET A 86 22.95 -1.10 -31.78
CA MET A 86 23.31 -0.07 -32.75
C MET A 86 24.28 -0.58 -33.82
N ARG A 87 25.29 -1.40 -33.44
CA ARG A 87 26.19 -2.03 -34.42
C ARG A 87 25.47 -3.02 -35.32
N ILE A 88 24.50 -3.78 -34.80
CA ILE A 88 23.69 -4.69 -35.61
C ILE A 88 22.86 -3.90 -36.62
N TYR A 89 22.24 -2.79 -36.20
CA TYR A 89 21.39 -1.97 -37.06
C TYR A 89 22.20 -1.21 -38.12
N LEU A 90 23.26 -0.50 -37.71
CA LEU A 90 24.06 0.34 -38.60
C LEU A 90 25.07 -0.47 -39.42
N GLY A 91 25.57 -1.58 -38.89
CA GLY A 91 26.61 -2.40 -39.52
C GLY A 91 26.08 -3.46 -40.47
N ASN A 92 24.85 -3.96 -40.27
CA ASN A 92 24.26 -4.96 -41.17
C ASN A 92 23.32 -4.39 -42.22
N PHE A 93 23.03 -3.08 -42.21
CA PHE A 93 22.12 -2.49 -43.19
C PHE A 93 22.60 -2.67 -44.63
N SER A 94 23.92 -2.65 -44.83
CA SER A 94 24.57 -2.84 -46.14
C SER A 94 24.91 -4.28 -46.48
N SER A 95 24.85 -5.21 -45.52
CA SER A 95 25.26 -6.61 -45.69
C SER A 95 24.13 -7.62 -45.54
N LEU A 96 22.88 -7.19 -45.32
CA LEU A 96 21.70 -8.04 -45.23
C LEU A 96 21.52 -8.87 -46.52
N PRO A 97 21.84 -10.18 -46.50
CA PRO A 97 21.49 -11.07 -47.59
C PRO A 97 20.01 -11.39 -47.42
N GLY A 98 19.17 -11.02 -48.39
CA GLY A 98 17.75 -11.39 -48.39
C GLY A 98 16.82 -10.30 -47.85
N LEU A 99 16.61 -9.27 -48.67
CA LEU A 99 15.31 -8.58 -48.72
C LEU A 99 14.22 -9.46 -49.38
N GLU A 100 14.60 -10.61 -49.95
CA GLU A 100 13.73 -11.50 -50.73
C GLU A 100 13.20 -12.72 -49.94
N ASP A 101 13.89 -13.19 -48.88
CA ASP A 101 13.55 -14.44 -48.15
C ASP A 101 13.49 -14.26 -46.61
N GLY A 102 12.62 -13.37 -46.10
CA GLY A 102 12.33 -13.30 -44.65
C GLY A 102 13.48 -12.82 -43.74
N GLY A 103 14.62 -12.40 -44.30
CA GLY A 103 15.78 -11.88 -43.56
C GLY A 103 15.44 -10.67 -42.69
N LEU A 104 14.51 -9.82 -43.15
CA LEU A 104 14.01 -8.67 -42.40
C LEU A 104 13.21 -9.09 -41.16
N MET A 105 12.42 -10.17 -41.25
CA MET A 105 11.69 -10.72 -40.09
C MET A 105 12.68 -11.29 -39.06
N ASN A 106 13.69 -12.04 -39.49
CA ASN A 106 14.72 -12.58 -38.59
C ASN A 106 15.54 -11.48 -37.90
N LEU A 107 15.86 -10.40 -38.62
CA LEU A 107 16.51 -9.22 -38.03
C LEU A 107 15.62 -8.58 -36.96
N MET A 108 14.33 -8.38 -37.25
CA MET A 108 13.38 -7.82 -36.29
C MET A 108 13.24 -8.69 -35.04
N VAL A 109 13.10 -10.01 -35.19
CA VAL A 109 13.05 -10.95 -34.06
C VAL A 109 14.32 -10.87 -33.21
N THR A 110 15.49 -10.79 -33.85
CA THR A 110 16.78 -10.65 -33.15
C THR A 110 16.85 -9.35 -32.35
N ILE A 111 16.43 -8.23 -32.94
CA ILE A 111 16.42 -6.91 -32.26
C ILE A 111 15.45 -6.92 -31.08
N VAL A 112 14.22 -7.42 -31.27
CA VAL A 112 13.21 -7.51 -30.20
C VAL A 112 13.73 -8.39 -29.07
N ARG A 113 14.39 -9.50 -29.39
CA ARG A 113 14.98 -10.41 -28.40
C ARG A 113 16.12 -9.76 -27.61
N GLU A 114 17.06 -9.08 -28.27
CA GLU A 114 18.14 -8.37 -27.59
C GLU A 114 17.60 -7.23 -26.72
N MET A 115 16.61 -6.48 -27.20
CA MET A 115 15.91 -5.46 -26.39
C MET A 115 15.21 -6.08 -25.18
N ALA A 116 14.52 -7.20 -25.36
CA ALA A 116 13.84 -7.90 -24.27
C ALA A 116 14.83 -8.33 -23.19
N TYR A 117 15.98 -8.92 -23.55
CA TYR A 117 17.01 -9.26 -22.56
C TYR A 117 17.63 -8.04 -21.89
N LEU A 118 17.81 -6.94 -22.63
CA LEU A 118 18.39 -5.70 -22.10
C LEU A 118 17.48 -5.06 -21.05
N VAL A 119 16.16 -5.06 -21.29
CA VAL A 119 15.15 -4.44 -20.41
C VAL A 119 14.69 -5.38 -19.29
N ALA A 120 14.69 -6.70 -19.52
CA ALA A 120 14.24 -7.71 -18.56
C ALA A 120 14.74 -7.52 -17.13
N PRO A 121 16.05 -7.32 -16.83
CA PRO A 121 16.50 -7.19 -15.45
C PRO A 121 15.93 -5.95 -14.76
N VAL A 122 15.78 -4.84 -15.48
CA VAL A 122 15.18 -3.61 -14.94
C VAL A 122 13.69 -3.81 -14.67
N PHE A 123 12.99 -4.46 -15.59
CA PHE A 123 11.55 -4.76 -15.46
C PHE A 123 11.26 -5.71 -14.29
N ILE A 124 12.02 -6.81 -14.18
CA ILE A 124 11.85 -7.78 -13.10
C ILE A 124 12.01 -7.09 -11.74
N ILE A 125 13.01 -6.24 -11.59
CA ILE A 125 13.25 -5.53 -10.34
C ILE A 125 12.15 -4.51 -10.06
N ALA A 126 11.66 -3.78 -11.06
CA ALA A 126 10.52 -2.89 -10.89
C ALA A 126 9.29 -3.63 -10.37
N VAL A 127 8.98 -4.82 -10.91
CA VAL A 127 7.89 -5.68 -10.46
C VAL A 127 8.13 -6.17 -9.03
N VAL A 128 9.31 -6.69 -8.73
CA VAL A 128 9.66 -7.21 -7.40
C VAL A 128 9.57 -6.11 -6.35
N LEU A 129 10.13 -4.92 -6.61
CA LEU A 129 10.07 -3.78 -5.70
C LEU A 129 8.66 -3.23 -5.55
N GLY A 130 7.86 -3.22 -6.62
CA GLY A 130 6.46 -2.78 -6.57
C GLY A 130 5.62 -3.70 -5.70
N ILE A 131 5.79 -5.01 -5.86
CA ILE A 131 5.14 -6.03 -5.01
C ILE A 131 5.63 -5.92 -3.57
N ALA A 132 6.95 -5.86 -3.36
CA ALA A 132 7.55 -5.75 -2.04
C ALA A 132 7.08 -4.48 -1.31
N GLY A 133 7.01 -3.34 -1.99
CA GLY A 133 6.53 -2.08 -1.42
C GLY A 133 5.08 -2.16 -0.94
N ASN A 134 4.20 -2.84 -1.68
CA ASN A 134 2.82 -3.06 -1.25
C ASN A 134 2.73 -4.06 -0.09
N ILE A 135 3.49 -5.16 -0.15
CA ILE A 135 3.54 -6.15 0.93
C ILE A 135 4.08 -5.55 2.23
N LEU A 136 5.09 -4.68 2.16
CA LEU A 136 5.65 -4.00 3.33
C LEU A 136 4.62 -3.09 4.03
N GLN A 137 3.67 -2.51 3.29
CA GLN A 137 2.64 -1.65 3.86
C GLN A 137 1.47 -2.42 4.47
N VAL A 138 0.96 -3.42 3.75
CA VAL A 138 -0.33 -4.08 4.05
C VAL A 138 -0.14 -5.47 4.66
N GLY A 139 1.02 -6.08 4.42
CA GLY A 139 1.23 -7.52 4.53
C GLY A 139 0.63 -8.27 3.34
N LEU A 140 0.68 -9.61 3.40
CA LEU A 140 0.00 -10.45 2.42
C LEU A 140 -1.51 -10.33 2.61
N LEU A 141 -2.20 -9.80 1.61
CA LEU A 141 -3.65 -9.67 1.58
C LEU A 141 -4.17 -10.07 0.21
N PHE A 142 -4.82 -11.23 0.16
CA PHE A 142 -5.53 -11.69 -1.03
C PHE A 142 -7.02 -11.49 -0.81
N SER A 143 -7.63 -10.57 -1.56
CA SER A 143 -9.08 -10.42 -1.62
C SER A 143 -9.54 -10.27 -3.06
N LEU A 144 -10.44 -11.16 -3.48
CA LEU A 144 -11.09 -11.11 -4.79
C LEU A 144 -12.37 -10.26 -4.75
N LYS A 145 -12.85 -9.87 -3.57
CA LYS A 145 -14.07 -9.06 -3.39
C LYS A 145 -14.01 -7.69 -4.09
N PRO A 146 -12.86 -6.96 -4.15
CA PRO A 146 -12.75 -5.72 -4.92
C PRO A 146 -12.89 -5.88 -6.44
N ILE A 147 -12.65 -7.08 -6.97
CA ILE A 147 -12.67 -7.37 -8.42
C ILE A 147 -14.10 -7.70 -8.89
N ALA A 148 -15.03 -7.98 -7.96
CA ALA A 148 -16.43 -8.17 -8.30
C ALA A 148 -17.01 -6.88 -8.91
N PHE A 149 -17.44 -6.95 -10.18
CA PHE A 149 -18.09 -5.84 -10.86
C PHE A 149 -19.40 -5.49 -10.16
N ASP A 150 -19.40 -4.38 -9.43
CA ASP A 150 -20.54 -3.91 -8.67
C ASP A 150 -21.26 -2.78 -9.43
N PHE A 151 -22.30 -3.15 -10.19
CA PHE A 151 -23.12 -2.22 -10.98
C PHE A 151 -23.81 -1.14 -10.14
N SER A 152 -23.94 -1.35 -8.82
CA SER A 152 -24.50 -0.37 -7.90
C SER A 152 -23.60 0.86 -7.67
N LYS A 153 -22.32 0.80 -8.05
CA LYS A 153 -21.38 1.94 -8.01
C LYS A 153 -21.44 2.84 -9.25
N ILE A 154 -22.02 2.36 -10.35
CA ILE A 154 -22.09 3.08 -11.64
C ILE A 154 -23.34 3.98 -11.75
N SER A 155 -24.36 3.76 -10.91
CA SER A 155 -25.67 4.41 -11.05
C SER A 155 -25.86 5.76 -10.32
N LEU A 156 -24.80 6.34 -9.72
CA LEU A 156 -24.86 7.69 -9.17
C LEU A 156 -24.67 8.72 -10.28
N THR A 157 -25.72 9.48 -10.58
CA THR A 157 -25.79 10.55 -11.59
C THR A 157 -24.50 11.38 -11.65
N PHE A 158 -23.94 11.57 -12.85
CA PHE A 158 -22.64 12.25 -13.10
C PHE A 158 -22.45 13.55 -12.29
N ASP A 159 -23.51 14.33 -12.09
CA ASP A 159 -23.49 15.59 -11.33
C ASP A 159 -23.26 15.43 -9.82
N LYS A 160 -23.82 14.39 -9.20
CA LYS A 160 -23.57 14.06 -7.78
C LYS A 160 -22.20 13.44 -7.58
N LEU A 161 -21.73 12.70 -8.57
CA LEU A 161 -20.39 12.10 -8.58
C LEU A 161 -19.32 13.18 -8.72
N MET A 162 -19.48 14.15 -9.63
CA MET A 162 -18.60 15.31 -9.76
C MET A 162 -18.57 16.18 -8.49
N LYS A 163 -19.72 16.50 -7.87
CA LYS A 163 -19.74 17.25 -6.61
C LYS A 163 -19.06 16.51 -5.45
N ARG A 164 -19.21 15.19 -5.35
CA ARG A 164 -18.56 14.38 -4.30
C ARG A 164 -17.07 14.14 -4.56
N VAL A 165 -16.67 13.98 -5.82
CA VAL A 165 -15.29 13.65 -6.22
C VAL A 165 -14.41 14.91 -6.36
N VAL A 166 -14.96 16.04 -6.81
CA VAL A 166 -14.17 17.28 -7.04
C VAL A 166 -14.17 18.21 -5.82
N PHE A 167 -15.20 18.17 -4.97
CA PHE A 167 -15.33 19.06 -3.79
C PHE A 167 -15.28 18.33 -2.45
N SER A 168 -14.75 17.11 -2.39
CA SER A 168 -14.37 16.56 -1.09
C SER A 168 -13.12 17.29 -0.58
N ARG A 169 -13.20 17.84 0.62
CA ARG A 169 -12.10 18.55 1.30
C ARG A 169 -10.81 17.70 1.35
N GLN A 170 -10.95 16.38 1.35
CA GLN A 170 -9.85 15.42 1.24
C GLN A 170 -9.06 15.54 -0.08
N VAL A 171 -9.75 15.71 -1.21
CA VAL A 171 -9.10 15.84 -2.53
C VAL A 171 -8.31 17.13 -2.61
N ILE A 172 -8.84 18.22 -2.05
CA ILE A 172 -8.13 19.52 -1.98
C ILE A 172 -6.88 19.40 -1.11
N VAL A 173 -6.97 18.77 0.06
CA VAL A 173 -5.82 18.57 0.96
C VAL A 173 -4.75 17.69 0.30
N ASN A 174 -5.16 16.61 -0.38
CA ASN A 174 -4.23 15.75 -1.12
C ASN A 174 -3.57 16.48 -2.29
N LEU A 175 -4.32 17.29 -3.04
CA LEU A 175 -3.78 18.13 -4.11
C LEU A 175 -2.75 19.13 -3.57
N LEU A 176 -3.08 19.83 -2.47
CA LEU A 176 -2.17 20.79 -1.84
C LEU A 176 -0.88 20.12 -1.39
N LYS A 177 -0.97 18.93 -0.76
CA LYS A 177 0.20 18.12 -0.41
C LYS A 177 1.02 17.80 -1.65
N SER A 178 0.42 17.30 -2.74
CA SER A 178 1.15 16.96 -3.97
C SER A 178 1.84 18.17 -4.61
N VAL A 179 1.18 19.32 -4.64
CA VAL A 179 1.78 20.57 -5.13
C VAL A 179 2.95 21.02 -4.23
N ALA A 180 2.80 20.96 -2.91
CA ALA A 180 3.87 21.28 -1.97
C ALA A 180 5.09 20.37 -2.16
N LYS A 181 4.87 19.05 -2.30
CA LYS A 181 5.94 18.08 -2.61
C LYS A 181 6.64 18.42 -3.92
N PHE A 182 5.88 18.74 -4.97
CA PHE A 182 6.42 19.10 -6.27
C PHE A 182 7.28 20.37 -6.23
N ILE A 183 6.78 21.43 -5.56
CA ILE A 183 7.55 22.68 -5.38
C ILE A 183 8.82 22.40 -4.58
N PHE A 184 8.73 21.65 -3.49
CA PHE A 184 9.88 21.28 -2.67
C PHE A 184 10.96 20.56 -3.50
N LEU A 185 10.58 19.54 -4.26
CA LEU A 185 11.52 18.82 -5.13
C LEU A 185 12.07 19.72 -6.25
N GLY A 186 11.25 20.61 -6.80
CA GLY A 186 11.66 21.59 -7.79
C GLY A 186 12.72 22.57 -7.26
N VAL A 187 12.56 23.05 -6.03
CA VAL A 187 13.55 23.91 -5.36
C VAL A 187 14.85 23.15 -5.14
N VAL A 188 14.80 21.91 -4.64
CA VAL A 188 16.01 21.10 -4.46
C VAL A 188 16.71 20.84 -5.80
N ALA A 189 15.95 20.47 -6.84
CA ALA A 189 16.49 20.28 -8.18
C ALA A 189 17.15 21.56 -8.71
N TYR A 190 16.52 22.72 -8.53
CA TYR A 190 17.08 24.02 -8.92
C TYR A 190 18.39 24.31 -8.18
N VAL A 191 18.46 24.08 -6.86
CA VAL A 191 19.68 24.29 -6.07
C VAL A 191 20.82 23.36 -6.53
N LEU A 192 20.51 22.09 -6.80
CA LEU A 192 21.51 21.13 -7.29
C LEU A 192 22.03 21.52 -8.68
N ILE A 193 21.12 21.83 -9.61
CA ILE A 193 21.49 22.22 -10.97
C ILE A 193 22.32 23.51 -10.95
N SER A 194 21.85 24.54 -10.23
CA SER A 194 22.55 25.83 -10.14
C SER A 194 23.96 25.68 -9.55
N GLY A 195 24.14 24.81 -8.56
CA GLY A 195 25.47 24.47 -8.02
C GLY A 195 26.39 23.77 -9.03
N ASP A 196 25.82 22.98 -9.96
CA ASP A 196 26.58 22.23 -10.96
C ASP A 196 26.76 22.99 -12.31
N VAL A 197 26.19 24.19 -12.47
CA VAL A 197 26.30 25.00 -13.72
C VAL A 197 27.76 25.25 -14.12
N GLY A 198 28.62 25.59 -13.16
CA GLY A 198 30.04 25.82 -13.45
C GLY A 198 30.75 24.57 -14.00
N THR A 199 30.32 23.38 -13.57
CA THR A 199 30.80 22.10 -14.07
C THR A 199 30.24 21.80 -15.45
N LEU A 200 28.97 22.13 -15.70
CA LEU A 200 28.34 22.01 -17.03
C LEU A 200 29.03 22.88 -18.09
N LEU A 201 29.48 24.09 -17.75
CA LEU A 201 30.19 24.97 -18.69
C LEU A 201 31.53 24.39 -19.16
N LYS A 202 32.22 23.61 -18.31
CA LYS A 202 33.50 22.94 -18.65
C LYS A 202 33.35 21.90 -19.76
N THR A 203 32.15 21.36 -19.92
CA THR A 203 31.79 20.36 -20.95
C THR A 203 32.11 20.84 -22.37
N THR A 204 32.08 22.16 -22.62
CA THR A 204 32.40 22.76 -23.93
C THR A 204 33.83 22.50 -24.41
N SER A 205 34.75 22.21 -23.47
CA SER A 205 36.17 21.96 -23.74
C SER A 205 36.58 20.50 -23.56
N MET A 206 35.62 19.60 -23.29
CA MET A 206 35.86 18.19 -23.01
C MET A 206 35.65 17.32 -24.26
N SER A 207 36.28 16.15 -24.28
CA SER A 207 35.99 15.15 -25.32
C SER A 207 34.58 14.57 -25.15
N ILE A 208 33.98 14.08 -26.25
CA ILE A 208 32.61 13.51 -26.23
C ILE A 208 32.43 12.41 -25.16
N PRO A 209 33.36 11.44 -25.00
CA PRO A 209 33.20 10.39 -23.99
C PRO A 209 33.24 10.93 -22.55
N GLU A 210 34.06 11.95 -22.28
CA GLU A 210 34.16 12.59 -20.97
C GLU A 210 32.90 13.38 -20.64
N THR A 211 32.41 14.14 -21.63
CA THR A 211 31.13 14.85 -21.55
C THR A 211 29.97 13.92 -21.21
N LEU A 212 29.86 12.77 -21.88
CA LEU A 212 28.80 11.80 -21.60
C LEU A 212 28.90 11.20 -20.20
N LYS A 213 30.11 10.91 -19.72
CA LYS A 213 30.33 10.42 -18.35
C LYS A 213 29.94 11.47 -17.31
N LEU A 214 30.32 12.72 -17.53
CA LEU A 214 30.00 13.82 -16.63
C LEU A 214 28.49 14.08 -16.56
N LEU A 215 27.82 14.13 -17.71
CA LEU A 215 26.36 14.30 -17.77
C LEU A 215 25.63 13.11 -17.13
N GLY A 216 26.10 11.88 -17.36
CA GLY A 216 25.57 10.69 -16.71
C GLY A 216 25.72 10.74 -15.19
N TYR A 217 26.87 11.19 -14.69
CA TYR A 217 27.11 11.35 -13.25
C TYR A 217 26.22 12.45 -12.64
N LEU A 218 26.14 13.62 -13.26
CA LEU A 218 25.31 14.72 -12.77
C LEU A 218 23.81 14.37 -12.80
N GLY A 219 23.36 13.73 -13.89
CA GLY A 219 21.99 13.23 -14.03
C GLY A 219 21.66 12.18 -12.97
N PHE A 220 22.57 11.23 -12.74
CA PHE A 220 22.39 10.22 -11.69
C PHE A 220 22.38 10.82 -10.28
N LYS A 221 23.32 11.74 -9.98
CA LYS A 221 23.38 12.48 -8.72
C LYS A 221 22.07 13.22 -8.44
N LEU A 222 21.52 13.93 -9.44
CA LEU A 222 20.25 14.62 -9.30
C LEU A 222 19.10 13.62 -9.08
N ALA A 223 19.01 12.58 -9.91
CA ALA A 223 17.94 11.60 -9.82
C ALA A 223 17.93 10.85 -8.48
N ILE A 224 19.10 10.40 -7.99
CA ILE A 224 19.18 9.65 -6.74
C ILE A 224 18.81 10.53 -5.54
N ILE A 225 19.26 11.78 -5.48
CA ILE A 225 18.91 12.70 -4.38
C ILE A 225 17.40 12.95 -4.36
N LEU A 226 16.78 13.26 -5.51
CA LEU A 226 15.34 13.49 -5.58
C LEU A 226 14.53 12.24 -5.23
N SER A 227 14.98 11.06 -5.67
CA SER A 227 14.30 9.79 -5.36
C SER A 227 14.35 9.43 -3.88
N VAL A 228 15.48 9.68 -3.21
CA VAL A 228 15.60 9.48 -1.76
C VAL A 228 14.74 10.48 -1.00
N LEU A 229 14.67 11.74 -1.45
CA LEU A 229 13.77 12.73 -0.86
C LEU A 229 12.30 12.34 -1.03
N LEU A 230 11.91 11.81 -2.20
CA LEU A 230 10.57 11.26 -2.41
C LEU A 230 10.24 10.15 -1.40
N LEU A 231 11.18 9.23 -1.18
CA LEU A 231 11.02 8.16 -0.18
C LEU A 231 10.86 8.72 1.24
N LEU A 232 11.67 9.73 1.61
CA LEU A 232 11.58 10.38 2.92
C LEU A 232 10.25 11.11 3.12
N ILE A 233 9.74 11.78 2.09
CA ILE A 233 8.45 12.48 2.10
C ILE A 233 7.27 11.50 2.11
N ALA A 234 7.44 10.30 1.53
CA ALA A 234 6.40 9.27 1.52
C ALA A 234 6.12 8.70 2.92
N ILE A 235 7.10 8.73 3.84
CA ILE A 235 6.94 8.24 5.22
C ILE A 235 5.83 8.99 5.99
N PRO A 236 5.90 10.33 6.18
CA PRO A 236 4.83 11.07 6.87
C PRO A 236 3.50 10.99 6.12
N ASP A 237 3.53 10.90 4.78
CA ASP A 237 2.33 10.72 3.97
C ASP A 237 1.64 9.37 4.27
N TYR A 238 2.41 8.29 4.44
CA TYR A 238 1.90 7.00 4.90
C TYR A 238 1.25 7.08 6.28
N PHE A 239 1.89 7.75 7.25
CA PHE A 239 1.31 7.93 8.58
C PHE A 239 0.00 8.72 8.53
N TYR A 240 -0.07 9.77 7.72
CA TYR A 240 -1.30 10.54 7.50
C TYR A 240 -2.41 9.67 6.90
N GLN A 241 -2.10 8.89 5.85
CA GLN A 241 -3.10 8.01 5.23
C GLN A 241 -3.54 6.88 6.14
N ARG A 242 -2.64 6.35 6.98
CA ARG A 242 -2.98 5.35 7.99
C ARG A 242 -3.88 5.93 9.07
N TYR A 243 -3.59 7.13 9.54
CA TYR A 243 -4.45 7.85 10.48
C TYR A 243 -5.84 8.08 9.88
N GLU A 244 -5.91 8.63 8.66
CA GLU A 244 -7.17 8.89 7.96
C GLU A 244 -7.99 7.61 7.73
N TYR A 245 -7.31 6.49 7.43
CA TYR A 245 -7.97 5.19 7.34
C TYR A 245 -8.58 4.76 8.68
N ILE A 246 -7.84 4.84 9.79
CA ILE A 246 -8.36 4.48 11.12
C ILE A 246 -9.52 5.39 11.52
N GLU A 247 -9.40 6.69 11.25
CA GLU A 247 -10.44 7.68 11.49
C GLU A 247 -11.73 7.34 10.74
N SER A 248 -11.61 6.92 9.47
CA SER A 248 -12.75 6.48 8.67
C SER A 248 -13.44 5.21 9.17
N LEU A 249 -12.77 4.45 10.06
CA LEU A 249 -13.32 3.24 10.67
C LEU A 249 -14.00 3.50 12.01
N LYS A 250 -13.94 4.72 12.58
CA LYS A 250 -14.60 5.04 13.85
C LYS A 250 -16.08 4.63 13.87
N MET A 251 -16.55 4.27 15.06
CA MET A 251 -17.87 3.70 15.29
C MET A 251 -18.71 4.62 16.16
N THR A 252 -20.03 4.57 15.97
CA THR A 252 -20.94 5.14 16.96
C THR A 252 -21.11 4.16 18.12
N VAL A 253 -21.50 4.66 19.30
CA VAL A 253 -21.84 3.81 20.45
C VAL A 253 -22.94 2.79 20.10
N ALA A 254 -23.86 3.15 19.20
CA ALA A 254 -24.91 2.25 18.72
C ALA A 254 -24.34 1.13 17.84
N GLU A 255 -23.42 1.44 16.91
CA GLU A 255 -22.73 0.44 16.08
C GLU A 255 -21.96 -0.56 16.95
N VAL A 256 -21.23 -0.09 17.97
CA VAL A 256 -20.45 -0.96 18.88
C VAL A 256 -21.37 -1.92 19.64
N LYS A 257 -22.49 -1.42 20.18
CA LYS A 257 -23.48 -2.26 20.87
C LYS A 257 -24.10 -3.31 19.94
N GLN A 258 -24.37 -2.94 18.69
CA GLN A 258 -24.91 -3.87 17.71
C GLN A 258 -23.90 -4.95 17.35
N GLU A 259 -22.63 -4.60 17.18
CA GLU A 259 -21.57 -5.56 16.89
C GLU A 259 -21.34 -6.54 18.05
N PHE A 260 -21.44 -6.06 19.30
CA PHE A 260 -21.38 -6.90 20.49
C PHE A 260 -22.54 -7.92 20.52
N LYS A 261 -23.76 -7.48 20.17
CA LYS A 261 -24.92 -8.36 20.05
C LYS A 261 -24.77 -9.39 18.92
N GLU A 262 -24.15 -9.05 17.80
CA GLU A 262 -23.88 -10.00 16.71
C GLU A 262 -22.89 -11.09 17.12
N GLN A 263 -21.85 -10.74 17.89
CA GLN A 263 -20.82 -11.69 18.31
C GLN A 263 -21.28 -12.58 19.47
N GLU A 264 -21.83 -11.98 20.53
CA GLU A 264 -22.23 -12.71 21.73
C GLU A 264 -23.67 -13.22 21.69
N GLY A 265 -24.47 -12.80 20.70
CA GLY A 265 -25.92 -13.03 20.66
C GLY A 265 -26.67 -12.06 21.57
N ASP A 266 -27.94 -11.82 21.29
CA ASP A 266 -28.73 -10.92 22.14
C ASP A 266 -28.90 -11.56 23.54
N PRO A 267 -28.48 -10.88 24.63
CA PRO A 267 -28.62 -11.40 25.98
C PRO A 267 -30.07 -11.75 26.33
N GLN A 268 -31.06 -11.09 25.73
CA GLN A 268 -32.47 -11.43 25.89
C GLN A 268 -32.79 -12.80 25.28
N ILE A 269 -32.31 -13.06 24.06
CA ILE A 269 -32.47 -14.35 23.38
C ILE A 269 -31.75 -15.47 24.13
N LYS A 270 -30.50 -15.23 24.58
CA LYS A 270 -29.76 -16.19 25.42
C LYS A 270 -30.49 -16.47 26.74
N GLY A 271 -31.09 -15.45 27.35
CA GLY A 271 -31.88 -15.57 28.58
C GLY A 271 -33.14 -16.41 28.38
N GLU A 272 -33.89 -16.18 27.29
CA GLU A 272 -35.05 -16.98 26.93
C GLU A 272 -34.67 -18.43 26.61
N GLN A 273 -33.60 -18.64 25.85
CA GLN A 273 -33.11 -19.97 25.53
C GLN A 273 -32.72 -20.75 26.80
N ARG A 274 -32.08 -20.09 27.76
CA ARG A 274 -31.74 -20.67 29.07
C ARG A 274 -32.97 -20.99 29.90
N LYS A 275 -33.99 -20.13 29.91
CA LYS A 275 -35.29 -20.40 30.57
C LYS A 275 -36.01 -21.59 29.94
N LEU A 276 -36.03 -21.67 28.61
CA LEU A 276 -36.61 -22.79 27.88
C LEU A 276 -35.87 -24.10 28.18
N MET A 277 -34.53 -24.08 28.20
CA MET A 277 -33.72 -25.23 28.59
C MET A 277 -34.01 -25.68 30.02
N GLN A 278 -34.18 -24.75 30.98
CA GLN A 278 -34.54 -25.07 32.36
C GLN A 278 -35.96 -25.67 32.47
N GLN A 279 -36.92 -25.16 31.70
CA GLN A 279 -38.29 -25.71 31.65
C GLN A 279 -38.33 -27.11 31.04
N LEU A 280 -37.55 -27.36 29.98
CA LEU A 280 -37.43 -28.69 29.38
C LEU A 280 -36.72 -29.68 30.31
N ALA A 281 -35.72 -29.20 31.06
CA ALA A 281 -35.01 -30.00 32.06
C ALA A 281 -35.86 -30.29 33.32
N SER A 282 -36.84 -29.45 33.65
CA SER A 282 -37.80 -29.74 34.72
C SER A 282 -38.95 -30.64 34.26
N GLN A 283 -39.32 -30.60 32.98
CA GLN A 283 -40.32 -31.52 32.40
C GLN A 283 -39.76 -32.93 32.13
N ARG A 284 -38.50 -33.05 31.71
CA ARG A 284 -37.78 -34.33 31.73
C ARG A 284 -37.35 -34.60 33.16
N GLY A 285 -38.27 -35.18 33.93
CA GLY A 285 -38.12 -35.38 35.37
C GLY A 285 -36.69 -35.71 35.75
N THR A 286 -36.11 -34.90 36.63
CA THR A 286 -34.74 -35.06 37.16
C THR A 286 -34.45 -36.48 37.65
N ALA A 287 -35.50 -37.22 38.02
CA ALA A 287 -35.47 -38.65 38.33
C ALA A 287 -34.94 -39.56 37.20
N GLU A 288 -35.32 -39.34 35.94
CA GLU A 288 -34.85 -40.16 34.80
C GLU A 288 -33.40 -39.85 34.40
N ALA A 289 -33.00 -38.58 34.51
CA ALA A 289 -31.62 -38.14 34.23
C ALA A 289 -30.63 -38.61 35.31
N VAL A 290 -31.06 -38.68 36.58
CA VAL A 290 -30.24 -39.24 37.67
C VAL A 290 -30.09 -40.75 37.55
N ALA A 291 -31.16 -41.47 37.16
CA ALA A 291 -31.14 -42.93 36.98
C ALA A 291 -30.23 -43.43 35.84
N SER A 292 -29.89 -42.57 34.87
CA SER A 292 -29.04 -42.88 33.71
C SER A 292 -27.60 -42.37 33.81
N SER A 293 -27.22 -41.76 34.94
CA SER A 293 -25.89 -41.14 35.13
C SER A 293 -24.85 -42.11 35.70
N SER A 294 -23.64 -42.12 35.12
CA SER A 294 -22.58 -43.06 35.53
C SER A 294 -21.87 -42.69 36.84
N VAL A 295 -21.80 -41.39 37.18
CA VAL A 295 -21.25 -40.87 38.45
C VAL A 295 -21.94 -39.56 38.79
N VAL A 296 -22.40 -39.41 40.04
CA VAL A 296 -22.91 -38.14 40.58
C VAL A 296 -21.88 -37.59 41.56
N ILE A 297 -21.36 -36.40 41.26
CA ILE A 297 -20.44 -35.68 42.16
C ILE A 297 -21.27 -34.64 42.90
N THR A 298 -21.50 -34.82 44.20
CA THR A 298 -22.19 -33.83 45.03
C THR A 298 -21.18 -33.04 45.86
N ASN A 299 -21.41 -31.73 45.99
CA ASN A 299 -20.69 -30.86 46.91
C ASN A 299 -21.67 -30.41 48.00
N PRO A 300 -21.50 -30.83 49.28
CA PRO A 300 -22.54 -30.77 50.30
C PRO A 300 -22.83 -29.37 50.90
N VAL A 301 -22.29 -28.27 50.34
CA VAL A 301 -22.37 -26.93 50.97
C VAL A 301 -23.11 -25.84 50.19
N HIS A 302 -23.86 -26.15 49.14
CA HIS A 302 -24.79 -25.18 48.55
C HIS A 302 -26.22 -25.72 48.51
N TYR A 303 -27.05 -25.20 49.42
CA TYR A 303 -28.51 -25.33 49.37
C TYR A 303 -29.06 -24.53 48.18
N ALA A 304 -30.03 -25.14 47.49
CA ALA A 304 -30.88 -24.53 46.47
C ALA A 304 -32.08 -23.80 47.10
#